data_AF-A0A383CXF4-F1
#
_entry.id   AF-A0A383CXF4-F1
#
_cell.length_a   1.000
_cell.length_b   1.000
_cell.length_c   1.000
_cell.angle_alpha   90.00
_cell.angle_beta   90.00
_cell.angle_gamma   90.00
#
_symmetry.space_group_name_H-M   'P 1'
#
loop_
_entity.id
_entity.type
_entity.pdbx_description
1 polymer ?
#
loop_
_entity_poly.entity_id
_entity_poly.type
_entity_poly.pdbx_seq_one_letter_code
_entity_poly.pdbx_strand_id
1 'polypeptide(L)' 'VALAAVIFTLAGNAFAEEGWLVSFEKAKEQAAKEGKPILMEFTGSDWCPPCKALHKNVLVKDVFKKEMPK' A
#
# COMPACT_ATOMS: atom_id res chain seq x y z
N VAL A 1 44.94 -0.19 -10.99
CA VAL A 1 43.69 -0.98 -11.11
C VAL A 1 42.98 -0.91 -9.77
N ALA A 2 41.99 -0.04 -9.65
CA ALA A 2 41.05 -0.04 -8.52
C ALA A 2 39.78 0.64 -9.01
N LEU A 3 38.96 -0.13 -9.72
CA LEU A 3 37.64 0.31 -10.15
C LEU A 3 36.76 0.28 -8.88
N ALA A 4 36.54 1.45 -8.28
CA ALA A 4 35.59 1.58 -7.18
C ALA A 4 34.18 1.32 -7.72
N ALA A 5 33.64 0.14 -7.42
CA ALA A 5 32.27 -0.22 -7.77
C ALA A 5 31.31 0.64 -6.94
N VAL A 6 30.67 1.62 -7.59
CA VAL A 6 29.58 2.40 -7.02
C VAL A 6 28.34 1.50 -7.01
N ILE A 7 28.05 0.89 -5.86
CA ILE A 7 26.82 0.12 -5.63
C ILE A 7 25.68 1.13 -5.48
N PHE A 8 24.88 1.29 -6.53
CA PHE A 8 23.65 2.07 -6.51
C PHE A 8 22.58 1.23 -5.80
N THR A 9 22.44 1.41 -4.48
CA THR A 9 21.33 0.84 -3.71
C THR A 9 20.04 1.53 -4.14
N LEU A 10 19.25 0.89 -5.01
CA LEU A 10 17.84 1.24 -5.21
C LEU A 10 17.08 0.89 -3.91
N ALA A 11 17.09 1.81 -2.95
CA ALA A 11 16.10 1.82 -1.88
C ALA A 11 14.75 2.18 -2.50
N GLY A 12 14.02 1.18 -2.97
CA GLY A 12 12.64 1.31 -3.39
C GLY A 12 11.79 1.69 -2.18
N ASN A 13 11.58 2.99 -1.98
CA ASN A 13 10.59 3.47 -1.03
C ASN A 13 9.21 3.10 -1.60
N ALA A 14 8.60 2.04 -1.07
CA ALA A 14 7.19 1.77 -1.28
C ALA A 14 6.40 2.86 -0.55
N PHE A 15 6.11 3.95 -1.26
CA PHE A 15 5.21 5.00 -0.75
C PHE A 15 3.83 4.37 -0.56
N ALA A 16 3.38 4.29 0.69
CA ALA A 16 2.00 3.93 0.98
C ALA A 16 1.09 5.06 0.47
N GLU A 17 0.03 4.69 -0.26
CA GLU A 17 -1.01 5.66 -0.61
C GLU A 17 -1.67 6.20 0.67
N GLU A 18 -2.12 7.45 0.63
CA GLU A 18 -2.83 8.10 1.72
C GLU A 18 -3.98 7.22 2.23
N GLY A 19 -3.96 6.89 3.53
CA GLY A 19 -4.94 6.03 4.18
C GLY A 19 -4.58 4.54 4.25
N TRP A 20 -3.46 4.10 3.63
CA TRP A 20 -3.03 2.70 3.65
C TRP A 20 -1.80 2.48 4.54
N LEU A 21 -1.80 1.35 5.26
CA LEU A 21 -0.64 0.86 6.01
C LEU A 21 -0.03 -0.34 5.32
N VAL A 22 1.27 -0.29 5.05
CA VAL A 22 2.03 -1.41 4.45
C VAL A 22 2.58 -2.40 5.48
N SER A 23 2.53 -2.04 6.78
CA SER A 23 2.96 -2.92 7.87
C SER A 23 1.73 -3.55 8.53
N PHE A 24 1.64 -4.87 8.46
CA PHE A 24 0.56 -5.61 9.10
C PHE A 24 0.53 -5.44 10.62
N GLU A 25 1.69 -5.40 11.29
CA GLU A 25 1.74 -5.20 12.74
C GLU A 25 1.23 -3.80 13.14
N LYS A 26 1.60 -2.76 12.39
CA LYS A 26 1.04 -1.41 12.62
C LYS A 26 -0.47 -1.37 12.37
N ALA A 27 -0.94 -2.07 11.33
CA ALA A 27 -2.37 -2.16 11.03
C ALA A 27 -3.15 -2.88 12.13
N LYS A 28 -2.60 -3.95 12.71
CA LYS A 28 -3.17 -4.65 13.87
C LYS A 28 -3.27 -3.76 15.10
N GLU A 29 -2.20 -3.03 15.42
CA GLU A 29 -2.18 -2.12 16.55
C GLU A 29 -3.25 -1.02 16.38
N GLN A 30 -3.33 -0.41 15.20
CA GLN A 30 -4.32 0.63 14.92
C GLN A 30 -5.76 0.07 14.94
N ALA A 31 -6.00 -1.07 14.30
CA ALA A 31 -7.31 -1.73 14.29
C ALA A 31 -7.81 -2.07 15.70
N ALA A 32 -6.93 -2.59 16.57
CA ALA A 32 -7.27 -2.88 17.96
C ALA A 32 -7.58 -1.61 18.77
N LYS A 33 -6.81 -0.54 18.55
CA LYS A 33 -7.02 0.75 19.21
C LYS A 33 -8.33 1.41 18.79
N GLU A 34 -8.70 1.29 17.52
CA GLU A 34 -9.87 1.95 16.94
C GLU A 34 -11.14 1.06 16.95
N GLY A 35 -11.00 -0.23 17.28
CA GLY A 35 -12.11 -1.18 17.26
C GLY A 35 -12.65 -1.46 15.85
N LYS A 36 -11.79 -1.40 14.82
CA LYS A 36 -12.17 -1.55 13.41
C LYS A 36 -11.59 -2.82 12.78
N PRO A 37 -12.30 -3.45 11.82
CA PRO A 37 -11.73 -4.53 11.05
C PRO A 37 -10.62 -4.03 10.11
N ILE A 38 -9.68 -4.92 9.77
CA ILE A 38 -8.62 -4.64 8.79
C ILE A 38 -9.12 -5.00 7.40
N LEU A 39 -9.09 -4.04 6.47
CA LEU A 39 -9.17 -4.30 5.04
C LEU A 39 -7.75 -4.53 4.52
N MET A 40 -7.48 -5.73 3.99
CA MET A 40 -6.19 -6.07 3.41
C MET A 40 -6.32 -6.24 1.89
N GLU A 41 -5.62 -5.38 1.14
CA GLU A 41 -5.54 -5.49 -0.30
C GLU A 41 -4.33 -6.35 -0.69
N PHE A 42 -4.59 -7.53 -1.26
CA PHE A 42 -3.53 -8.34 -1.85
C PHE A 42 -3.37 -7.97 -3.32
N THR A 43 -2.30 -7.26 -3.64
CA THR A 43 -1.94 -6.91 -5.01
C THR A 43 -0.87 -7.86 -5.54
N GLY A 44 -0.93 -8.15 -6.84
CA GLY A 44 0.11 -8.91 -7.55
C GLY A 44 1.27 -8.01 -7.99
N SER A 45 2.14 -8.53 -8.86
CA SER A 45 3.16 -7.70 -9.50
C SER A 45 2.54 -6.49 -10.21
N ASP A 46 3.35 -5.49 -10.53
CA ASP A 46 2.98 -4.28 -11.28
C ASP A 46 2.23 -4.58 -12.60
N TRP A 47 2.29 -5.83 -13.06
CA TRP A 47 1.57 -6.37 -14.18
C TRP A 47 0.32 -7.19 -13.80
N CYS A 48 -0.50 -6.68 -12.88
CA CYS A 48 -1.84 -7.20 -12.60
C CYS A 48 -2.95 -6.29 -13.19
N PRO A 49 -3.47 -6.56 -14.40
CA PRO A 49 -4.57 -5.80 -14.99
C PRO A 49 -5.83 -5.67 -14.10
N PRO A 50 -6.34 -6.76 -13.47
CA PRO A 50 -7.53 -6.62 -12.63
C PRO A 50 -7.28 -5.79 -11.37
N CYS A 51 -6.09 -5.91 -10.74
CA CYS A 51 -5.72 -5.07 -9.60
C CYS A 51 -5.72 -3.58 -9.97
N LYS A 52 -5.13 -3.24 -11.12
CA LYS A 52 -5.14 -1.87 -11.66
C LYS A 52 -6.55 -1.35 -11.94
N ALA A 53 -7.44 -2.21 -12.44
CA ALA A 53 -8.83 -1.85 -12.68
C ALA A 53 -9.59 -1.58 -11.37
N LEU A 54 -9.41 -2.42 -10.35
CA LEU A 54 -9.99 -2.24 -9.02
C LEU A 54 -9.53 -0.91 -8.41
N HIS A 55 -8.22 -0.66 -8.42
CA HIS A 55 -7.64 0.56 -7.88
C HIS A 55 -8.20 1.80 -8.58
N LYS A 56 -8.17 1.83 -9.92
CA LYS A 56 -8.66 2.95 -10.75
C LYS A 56 -10.17 3.21 -10.61
N ASN A 57 -10.97 2.16 -10.53
CA ASN A 57 -12.43 2.26 -10.60
C ASN A 57 -13.10 2.33 -9.24
N VAL A 58 -12.43 1.88 -8.18
CA VAL A 58 -13.02 1.77 -6.83
C VAL A 58 -12.15 2.46 -5.78
N LEU A 59 -10.93 1.97 -5.51
CA LEU A 59 -10.19 2.33 -4.29
C LEU A 59 -9.77 3.82 -4.24
N VAL A 60 -9.51 4.43 -5.39
CA VAL A 60 -9.14 5.85 -5.46
C VAL A 60 -10.34 6.81 -5.51
N LYS A 61 -11.57 6.29 -5.66
CA LYS A 61 -12.76 7.15 -5.83
C LYS A 61 -13.16 7.79 -4.51
N ASP A 62 -13.57 9.04 -4.58
CA ASP A 62 -14.02 9.80 -3.40
C ASP A 62 -15.17 9.12 -2.68
N VAL A 63 -16.09 8.50 -3.42
CA VAL A 63 -17.20 7.75 -2.81
C VAL A 63 -16.68 6.63 -1.92
N PHE A 64 -15.68 5.86 -2.37
CA PHE A 64 -15.09 4.81 -1.57
C PHE A 64 -14.35 5.39 -0.36
N LYS A 65 -13.51 6.41 -0.57
CA LYS A 65 -12.76 7.08 0.53
C LYS A 65 -13.67 7.74 1.58
N LYS A 66 -14.88 8.16 1.21
CA LYS A 66 -15.87 8.76 2.13
C LYS A 66 -16.63 7.70 2.93
N GLU A 67 -16.99 6.60 2.29
CA GLU A 67 -17.78 5.51 2.91
C GLU A 67 -16.91 4.50 3.66
N MET A 68 -15.60 4.45 3.40
CA MET A 68 -14.66 3.66 4.18
C MET A 68 -14.76 4.05 5.66
N PRO A 69 -14.90 3.06 6.58
CA PRO A 69 -14.91 3.32 8.01
C PRO A 69 -13.62 4.04 8.42
N LYS A 70 -13.74 5.33 8.76
CA LYS A 70 -12.62 6.17 9.18
C LYS A 70 -12.24 5.90 10.59
#